data_AF-A0A7I8CT18-F1
#
_entry.id   AF-A0A7I8CT18-F1
#
_cell.length_a   1.000
_cell.length_b   1.000
_cell.length_c   1.000
_cell.angle_alpha   90.00
_cell.angle_beta   90.00
_cell.angle_gamma   90.00
#
_symmetry.space_group_name_H-M   'P 1'
#
loop_
_entity.id
_entity.type
_entity.pdbx_description
1 polymer ?
#
loop_
_entity_poly.entity_id
_entity_poly.type
_entity_poly.pdbx_seq_one_letter_code
_entity_poly.pdbx_strand_id
1 'polypeptide(L)'
;MSRLIELRLTDSLPGTLHIEAGDVLIAPAMGGHVLSGADVLEFLGPFLPGVMGEDGYVITPAGLPNGIMFVARRAGQATIDLVAGDWQAQRFFILDVVVEASGA
;
A
#
# COMPACT_ATOMS: atom_id res chain seq x y z
N MET A 1 -12.85 -0.01 -11.63
CA MET A 1 -11.69 0.45 -12.46
C MET A 1 -10.50 0.53 -11.52
N SER A 2 -9.35 -0.06 -11.86
CA SER A 2 -8.18 -0.05 -10.98
C SER A 2 -7.63 1.37 -10.76
N ARG A 3 -7.45 1.75 -9.49
CA ARG A 3 -6.87 3.04 -9.08
C ARG A 3 -5.57 2.83 -8.32
N LEU A 4 -4.66 3.79 -8.44
CA LEU A 4 -3.56 3.94 -7.50
C LEU A 4 -3.99 4.95 -6.43
N ILE A 5 -4.00 4.53 -5.17
CA ILE A 5 -4.50 5.30 -4.02
C ILE A 5 -3.35 5.52 -3.04
N GLU A 6 -2.96 6.77 -2.86
CA GLU A 6 -1.97 7.16 -1.86
C GLU A 6 -2.61 7.39 -0.50
N LEU A 7 -2.19 6.61 0.50
CA LEU A 7 -2.63 6.75 1.88
C LEU A 7 -1.89 7.89 2.57
N ARG A 8 -2.61 8.69 3.35
CA ARG A 8 -2.02 9.67 4.26
C ARG A 8 -2.02 9.12 5.68
N LEU A 9 -0.84 8.76 6.19
CA LEU A 9 -0.68 8.17 7.52
C LEU A 9 -0.67 9.25 8.61
N THR A 10 -1.86 9.77 8.91
CA THR A 10 -2.09 10.77 9.96
C THR A 10 -3.03 10.23 11.02
N ASP A 11 -3.18 10.94 12.14
CA ASP A 11 -4.08 10.52 13.24
C ASP A 11 -5.57 10.54 12.83
N SER A 12 -5.88 11.05 11.63
CA SER A 12 -7.22 11.07 11.01
C SER A 12 -7.46 9.91 10.03
N LEU A 13 -6.54 8.95 9.93
CA LEU A 13 -6.69 7.79 9.06
C LEU A 13 -7.89 6.96 9.53
N PRO A 14 -8.83 6.60 8.64
CA PRO A 14 -9.99 5.81 9.04
C PRO A 14 -9.55 4.42 9.49
N GLY A 15 -10.21 3.87 10.51
CA GLY A 15 -9.94 2.50 10.97
C GLY A 15 -10.31 1.43 9.93
N THR A 16 -11.22 1.76 9.01
CA THR A 16 -11.62 0.88 7.90
C THR A 16 -11.59 1.64 6.58
N LEU A 17 -10.91 1.06 5.58
CA LEU A 17 -10.81 1.57 4.23
C LEU A 17 -11.60 0.69 3.27
N HIS A 18 -12.47 1.29 2.44
CA HIS A 18 -13.20 0.58 1.39
C HIS A 18 -12.57 0.87 0.03
N ILE A 19 -12.21 -0.18 -0.70
CA ILE A 19 -11.60 -0.14 -2.04
C ILE A 19 -12.22 -1.19 -2.96
N GLU A 20 -11.89 -1.16 -4.25
CA GLU A 20 -12.33 -2.17 -5.22
C GLU A 20 -11.21 -3.17 -5.52
N ALA A 21 -11.58 -4.39 -5.93
CA ALA A 21 -10.63 -5.34 -6.48
C ALA A 21 -9.89 -4.74 -7.69
N GLY A 22 -8.57 -4.87 -7.67
CA GLY A 22 -7.66 -4.27 -8.64
C GLY A 22 -7.12 -2.89 -8.23
N ASP A 23 -7.62 -2.27 -7.17
CA ASP A 23 -6.99 -1.07 -6.61
C ASP A 23 -5.61 -1.39 -6.00
N VAL A 24 -4.74 -0.41 -6.05
CA VAL A 24 -3.38 -0.45 -5.52
C VAL A 24 -3.25 0.62 -4.46
N LEU A 25 -2.83 0.24 -3.27
CA LEU A 25 -2.52 1.16 -2.18
C LEU A 25 -1.03 1.44 -2.17
N ILE A 26 -0.65 2.71 -2.04
CA ILE A 26 0.70 3.13 -1.69
C ILE A 26 0.66 3.89 -0.37
N ALA A 27 1.52 3.50 0.58
CA ALA A 27 1.63 4.17 1.87
C ALA A 27 3.06 4.70 2.08
N PRO A 28 3.24 5.96 2.53
CA PRO A 28 4.54 6.51 2.91
C PRO A 28 4.99 5.92 4.26
N ALA A 29 5.32 4.64 4.26
CA ALA A 29 5.73 3.85 5.41
C ALA A 29 7.06 3.14 5.12
N MET A 30 7.83 2.88 6.19
CA MET A 30 9.10 2.15 6.14
C MET A 30 8.88 0.64 6.04
N GLY A 31 7.71 0.16 6.45
CA GLY A 31 7.35 -1.25 6.44
C GLY A 31 5.86 -1.45 6.65
N GLY A 32 5.40 -2.65 6.36
CA GLY A 32 4.01 -3.05 6.56
C GLY A 32 3.84 -4.53 6.28
N HIS A 33 2.77 -5.08 6.83
CA HIS A 33 2.49 -6.49 6.77
C HIS A 33 0.98 -6.73 6.67
N VAL A 34 0.59 -7.79 5.97
CA VAL A 34 -0.79 -8.26 5.94
C VAL A 34 -0.98 -9.23 7.10
N LEU A 35 -1.67 -8.77 8.13
CA LEU A 35 -1.94 -9.56 9.34
C LEU A 35 -3.00 -10.64 9.09
N SER A 36 -3.96 -10.36 8.20
CA SER A 36 -5.03 -11.28 7.81
C SER A 36 -5.51 -10.98 6.38
N GLY A 37 -6.06 -11.98 5.69
CA GLY A 37 -6.62 -11.79 4.34
C GLY A 37 -5.57 -11.59 3.23
N ALA A 38 -4.44 -12.31 3.28
CA ALA A 38 -3.37 -12.21 2.28
C ALA A 38 -3.80 -12.60 0.84
N ASP A 39 -4.90 -13.34 0.71
CA ASP A 39 -5.53 -13.66 -0.58
C ASP A 39 -6.48 -12.55 -1.07
N VAL A 40 -6.90 -11.64 -0.19
CA VAL A 40 -7.74 -10.47 -0.46
C VAL A 40 -6.87 -9.26 -0.80
N LEU A 41 -5.85 -9.00 0.00
CA LEU A 41 -4.93 -7.89 -0.16
C LEU A 41 -3.49 -8.42 -0.12
N GLU A 42 -2.77 -8.29 -1.23
CA GLU A 42 -1.40 -8.77 -1.35
C GLU A 42 -0.40 -7.64 -1.08
N PHE A 43 0.61 -7.93 -0.26
CA PHE A 43 1.75 -7.04 -0.07
C PHE A 43 2.74 -7.19 -1.22
N LEU A 44 2.95 -6.11 -1.99
CA LEU A 44 3.89 -6.09 -3.11
C LEU A 44 5.32 -5.79 -2.68
N GLY A 45 5.49 -5.17 -1.51
CA GLY A 45 6.80 -4.80 -0.98
C GLY A 45 7.10 -3.30 -1.01
N PRO A 46 8.35 -2.91 -0.71
CA PRO A 46 8.83 -1.55 -0.84
C PRO A 46 8.72 -1.05 -2.28
N PHE A 47 8.35 0.21 -2.43
CA PHE A 47 8.22 0.89 -3.71
C PHE A 47 9.09 2.13 -3.77
N LEU A 48 9.72 2.30 -4.92
CA LEU A 48 10.44 3.49 -5.30
C LEU A 48 9.99 3.85 -6.73
N PRO A 49 9.41 5.03 -6.97
CA PRO A 49 9.01 5.41 -8.32
C PRO A 49 10.24 5.48 -9.22
N GLY A 50 10.07 5.06 -10.47
CA GLY A 50 11.13 5.08 -11.47
C GLY A 50 10.59 5.42 -12.85
N VAL A 51 11.48 5.85 -13.74
CA VAL A 51 11.19 6.10 -15.15
C VAL A 51 11.84 5.01 -15.98
N MET A 52 11.08 4.39 -16.88
CA MET A 52 11.60 3.42 -17.83
C MET A 52 12.28 4.17 -18.99
N GLY A 53 13.55 3.88 -19.22
CA GLY A 53 14.31 4.34 -20.38
C GLY A 53 14.01 3.49 -21.63
N GLU A 54 14.43 3.98 -22.79
CA GLU A 54 14.15 3.35 -24.09
C GLU A 54 14.75 1.94 -24.21
N ASP A 55 15.89 1.68 -23.56
CA ASP A 55 16.54 0.36 -23.56
C ASP A 55 16.02 -0.59 -22.44
N GLY A 56 14.90 -0.24 -21.81
CA GLY A 56 14.27 -1.05 -20.76
C GLY A 56 14.93 -0.95 -19.38
N TYR A 57 15.97 -0.13 -19.22
CA TYR A 57 16.54 0.18 -17.90
C TYR A 57 15.60 1.10 -17.11
N VAL A 58 15.50 0.89 -15.80
CA VAL A 58 14.69 1.74 -14.92
C VAL A 58 15.61 2.71 -14.18
N ILE A 59 15.39 4.01 -14.39
CA ILE A 59 16.03 5.08 -13.64
C ILE A 59 15.18 5.36 -12.41
N THR A 60 15.73 5.16 -11.22
CA THR A 60 15.10 5.54 -9.96
C THR A 60 15.82 6.74 -9.35
N PRO A 61 15.12 7.59 -8.56
CA PRO A 61 15.78 8.57 -7.71
C PRO A 61 16.81 7.90 -6.79
N ALA A 62 17.88 8.61 -6.47
CA ALA A 62 18.82 8.15 -5.45
C ALA A 62 18.14 8.14 -4.07
N GLY A 63 18.37 7.09 -3.28
CA GLY A 63 17.83 6.97 -1.93
C GLY A 63 17.19 5.60 -1.67
N LEU A 64 16.62 5.46 -0.47
CA LEU A 64 15.85 4.27 -0.08
C LEU A 64 14.41 4.38 -0.60
N PRO A 65 13.71 3.24 -0.79
CA PRO A 65 12.27 3.24 -1.03
C PRO A 65 11.53 4.13 -0.02
N ASN A 66 10.60 4.94 -0.53
CA ASN A 66 9.87 5.93 0.26
C ASN A 66 8.39 5.56 0.47
N GLY A 67 8.00 4.36 0.07
CA GLY A 67 6.69 3.82 0.38
C GLY A 67 6.66 2.31 0.25
N ILE A 68 5.50 1.75 0.59
CA ILE A 68 5.18 0.34 0.44
C ILE A 68 3.86 0.20 -0.32
N MET A 69 3.71 -0.90 -1.03
CA MET A 69 2.56 -1.14 -1.89
C MET A 69 1.77 -2.40 -1.53
N PHE A 70 0.47 -2.31 -1.71
CA PHE A 70 -0.46 -3.42 -1.64
C PHE A 70 -1.36 -3.41 -2.87
N VAL A 71 -1.83 -4.58 -3.30
CA VAL A 71 -2.83 -4.70 -4.37
C VAL A 71 -4.02 -5.50 -3.88
N ALA A 72 -5.21 -4.95 -4.09
CA ALA A 72 -6.47 -5.64 -3.84
C ALA A 72 -6.68 -6.71 -4.90
N ARG A 73 -6.63 -7.99 -4.51
CA ARG A 73 -6.71 -9.13 -5.43
C ARG A 73 -8.13 -9.59 -5.69
N ARG A 74 -8.96 -9.65 -4.65
CA ARG A 74 -10.34 -10.13 -4.74
C ARG A 74 -11.19 -9.51 -3.63
N ALA A 75 -12.51 -9.57 -3.80
CA ALA A 75 -13.44 -9.10 -2.78
C ALA A 75 -13.27 -9.88 -1.46
N GLY A 76 -13.35 -9.17 -0.34
CA GLY A 76 -13.18 -9.72 1.00
C GLY A 76 -12.69 -8.68 2.01
N GLN A 77 -12.16 -9.16 3.13
CA GLN A 77 -11.59 -8.33 4.19
C GLN A 77 -10.14 -8.73 4.46
N ALA A 78 -9.31 -7.73 4.73
CA ALA A 78 -7.93 -7.90 5.16
C ALA A 78 -7.61 -6.90 6.28
N THR A 79 -6.65 -7.24 7.12
CA THR A 79 -6.09 -6.30 8.10
C THR A 79 -4.61 -6.13 7.82
N ILE A 80 -4.14 -4.90 7.77
CA ILE A 80 -2.72 -4.56 7.59
C ILE A 80 -2.19 -3.78 8.78
N ASP A 81 -0.90 -3.93 9.05
CA ASP A 81 -0.13 -2.96 9.82
C ASP A 81 0.81 -2.16 8.91
N LEU A 82 1.11 -0.94 9.34
CA LEU A 82 2.06 -0.05 8.68
C LEU A 82 2.94 0.59 9.76
N VAL A 83 4.23 0.72 9.46
CA VAL A 83 5.20 1.39 10.31
C VAL A 83 5.74 2.61 9.59
N ALA A 84 5.50 3.80 10.14
CA ALA A 84 5.98 5.07 9.60
C ALA A 84 6.71 5.90 10.67
N GLY A 85 7.18 7.08 10.28
CA GLY A 85 8.03 7.92 11.13
C GLY A 85 9.52 7.66 10.90
N ASP A 86 10.35 8.14 11.80
CA ASP A 86 11.80 7.96 11.74
C ASP A 86 12.30 7.00 12.83
N TRP A 87 13.63 6.83 12.91
CA TRP A 87 14.26 5.94 13.88
C TRP A 87 14.10 6.41 15.34
N GLN A 88 13.74 7.67 15.58
CA GLN A 88 13.53 8.24 16.91
C GLN A 88 12.06 8.18 17.34
N ALA A 89 11.13 8.32 16.39
CA ALA A 89 9.70 8.36 16.63
C ALA A 89 8.95 7.52 15.57
N GLN A 90 8.88 6.20 15.84
CA GLN A 90 8.07 5.29 15.04
C GLN A 90 6.60 5.40 15.41
N ARG A 91 5.74 5.30 14.39
CA ARG A 91 4.29 5.25 14.52
C ARG A 91 3.76 4.01 13.82
N PHE A 92 2.87 3.30 14.50
CA PHE A 92 2.24 2.08 14.03
C PHE A 92 0.77 2.37 13.71
N PHE A 93 0.32 1.92 12.54
CA PHE A 93 -1.06 2.04 12.10
C PHE A 93 -1.60 0.63 11.85
N ILE A 94 -2.82 0.37 12.30
CA ILE A 94 -3.56 -0.84 11.95
C ILE A 94 -4.78 -0.38 11.16
N LEU A 95 -4.98 -0.96 9.98
CA LEU A 95 -6.12 -0.67 9.14
C LEU A 95 -6.84 -1.94 8.76
N ASP A 96 -8.16 -1.93 8.89
CA ASP A 96 -9.00 -2.87 8.20
C ASP A 96 -9.26 -2.38 6.77
N VAL A 97 -9.19 -3.30 5.82
CA VAL A 97 -9.42 -3.03 4.40
C VAL A 97 -10.53 -3.94 3.92
N VAL A 98 -11.61 -3.33 3.44
CA VAL A 98 -12.71 -4.01 2.77
C VAL A 98 -12.52 -3.83 1.28
N VAL A 99 -12.35 -4.94 0.57
CA VAL A 99 -12.26 -4.99 -0.88
C VAL A 99 -13.62 -5.40 -1.43
N GLU A 100 -14.23 -4.52 -2.20
CA GLU A 100 -15.47 -4.79 -2.93
C GLU A 100 -15.17 -5.44 -4.28
N ALA A 101 -16.15 -6.17 -4.83
CA ALA A 101 -16.04 -6.68 -6.19
C ALA A 101 -15.96 -5.51 -7.19
N SER A 102 -15.11 -5.62 -8.21
CA SER A 102 -15.08 -4.65 -9.29
C SER A 102 -16.42 -4.68 -10.03
N GLY A 103 -17.08 -3.52 -10.16
CA GLY A 103 -18.30 -3.38 -10.95
C GLY A 103 -18.04 -3.80 -12.40
N ALA A 104 -18.90 -4.68 -12.91
CA ALA A 104 -18.92 -5.12 -14.31
C ALA A 104 -19.32 -3.99 -15.27
#